data_AF-A0A3N5GKB4-F1
#
_entry.id   AF-A0A3N5GKB4-F1
#
_cell.length_a   1.000
_cell.length_b   1.000
_cell.length_c   1.000
_cell.angle_alpha   90.00
_cell.angle_beta   90.00
_cell.angle_gamma   90.00
#
_symmetry.space_group_name_H-M   'P 1'
#
loop_
_entity.id
_entity.type
_entity.pdbx_description
1 polymer ?
#
loop_
_entity_poly.entity_id
_entity_poly.type
_entity_poly.pdbx_seq_one_letter_code
_entity_poly.pdbx_strand_id
1 'polypeptide(L)'
;MEERVSPKDSIARAKELPAGAAFYRCALQVNPHHYRATFRGQSGSSDASAHAKAIIEKATEIGVKVLAITDHNDVSGVPEFRIAAADHGIHIFPGFELSSSEGVHVLCIYPQDTDDSRLERFLGEFGITNTTPSSDLSGKNFVEILGKVRKQGGVAIAAHVTNEKGLFKALKGQACIQAWRSEDLLAIQIPGPVDDLLPEVRQIVENRNPDYHRVHAAEDRLAIAVVNARDIVKPEDLDDRSATCWIKMSEVSVEGLRQAFLDPGSRIRLNPKEGRLEPEEHAELTALTWEGGFLDGAAIHFNPNLNVLVGGRGTGKSTVVESIRYALALDAIGEDARKAHEGIVRQVLKGGTKISLLVRMHRPAVREYRIERTIPNPPLVRDDRGEVSNLSPRDVLPHVEVYGQHEISELTKSREKLTRLLDRFVEKDESLLRRKSDLRRDLEKN
;
A
#
# COMPACT_ATOMS: atom_id res chain seq x y z
N MET A 1 29.90 -1.34 -12.83
CA MET A 1 30.19 -2.79 -12.72
C MET A 1 28.95 -3.40 -12.09
N GLU A 2 28.01 -3.83 -12.94
CA GLU A 2 26.82 -4.54 -12.49
C GLU A 2 27.25 -5.92 -11.99
N GLU A 3 27.01 -6.18 -10.70
CA GLU A 3 27.08 -7.53 -10.16
C GLU A 3 26.03 -8.37 -10.87
N ARG A 4 26.50 -9.20 -11.81
CA ARG A 4 25.68 -10.22 -12.46
C ARG A 4 25.18 -11.17 -11.38
N VAL A 5 23.90 -11.05 -11.06
CA VAL A 5 23.14 -12.03 -10.25
C VAL A 5 23.39 -13.42 -10.85
N SER A 6 23.98 -14.31 -10.04
CA SER A 6 24.26 -15.67 -10.48
C SER A 6 22.92 -16.39 -10.79
N PRO A 7 22.79 -17.11 -11.92
CA PRO A 7 21.56 -17.82 -12.32
C PRO A 7 21.09 -18.94 -11.37
N LYS A 8 21.66 -19.07 -10.16
CA LYS A 8 21.39 -20.12 -9.17
C LYS A 8 20.82 -19.64 -7.83
N ASP A 9 20.59 -18.34 -7.63
CA ASP A 9 20.03 -17.89 -6.35
C ASP A 9 18.50 -18.07 -6.32
N SER A 10 18.04 -19.10 -5.61
CA SER A 10 16.61 -19.39 -5.42
C SER A 10 15.87 -18.23 -4.73
N ILE A 11 16.51 -17.50 -3.82
CA ILE A 11 15.89 -16.37 -3.11
C ILE A 11 15.70 -15.18 -4.04
N ALA A 12 16.67 -14.88 -4.91
CA ALA A 12 16.53 -13.81 -5.91
C ALA A 12 15.32 -14.08 -6.82
N ARG A 13 15.18 -15.31 -7.33
CA ARG A 13 14.02 -15.74 -8.12
C ARG A 13 12.71 -15.66 -7.34
N ALA A 14 12.72 -15.98 -6.05
CA ALA A 14 11.54 -15.84 -5.22
C ALA A 14 11.08 -14.38 -5.12
N LYS A 15 12.02 -13.42 -4.98
CA LYS A 15 11.71 -11.97 -4.91
C LYS A 15 11.09 -11.41 -6.20
N GLU A 16 11.25 -12.10 -7.33
CA GLU A 16 10.59 -11.75 -8.60
C GLU A 16 9.10 -12.15 -8.63
N LEU A 17 8.67 -13.05 -7.74
CA LEU A 17 7.26 -13.42 -7.64
C LEU A 17 6.43 -12.26 -7.06
N PRO A 18 5.13 -12.16 -7.37
CA PRO A 18 4.26 -11.14 -6.78
C PRO A 18 4.17 -11.27 -5.27
N ALA A 19 4.48 -10.20 -4.54
CA ALA A 19 4.33 -10.11 -3.08
C ALA A 19 2.91 -9.70 -2.64
N GLY A 20 1.96 -9.58 -3.57
CA GLY A 20 0.63 -9.04 -3.30
C GLY A 20 0.61 -7.51 -3.17
N ALA A 21 -0.41 -6.97 -2.51
CA ALA A 21 -0.65 -5.52 -2.48
C ALA A 21 0.27 -4.75 -1.53
N ALA A 22 0.75 -3.60 -2.00
CA ALA A 22 1.61 -2.69 -1.25
C ALA A 22 1.02 -1.28 -1.25
N PHE A 23 1.36 -0.48 -0.23
CA PHE A 23 1.01 0.93 -0.18
C PHE A 23 1.96 1.75 -1.06
N TYR A 24 1.37 2.60 -1.90
CA TYR A 24 2.08 3.56 -2.72
C TYR A 24 1.69 4.96 -2.28
N ARG A 25 2.67 5.86 -2.15
CA ARG A 25 2.40 7.28 -1.96
C ARG A 25 2.03 7.90 -3.29
N CYS A 26 0.84 8.47 -3.37
CA CYS A 26 0.20 8.93 -4.60
C CYS A 26 -0.07 10.43 -4.54
N ALA A 27 0.28 11.16 -5.61
CA ALA A 27 -0.17 12.53 -5.85
C ALA A 27 -1.13 12.53 -7.05
N LEU A 28 -2.41 12.81 -6.80
CA LEU A 28 -3.48 12.56 -7.77
C LEU A 28 -3.92 13.80 -8.56
N GLN A 29 -3.25 14.94 -8.39
CA GLN A 29 -3.58 16.19 -9.09
C GLN A 29 -2.31 17.00 -9.41
N VAL A 30 -1.58 16.56 -10.44
CA VAL A 30 -0.33 17.20 -10.90
C VAL A 30 -0.58 17.99 -12.17
N ASN A 31 -0.09 19.23 -12.20
CA ASN A 31 -0.30 20.16 -13.30
C ASN A 31 1.00 20.43 -14.09
N PRO A 32 0.90 20.66 -15.41
CA PRO A 32 2.05 20.95 -16.26
C PRO A 32 2.58 22.38 -16.11
N HIS A 33 3.74 22.63 -16.73
CA HIS A 33 4.52 23.87 -16.61
C HIS A 33 3.74 25.16 -16.88
N HIS A 34 2.79 25.12 -17.83
CA HIS A 34 2.04 26.30 -18.28
C HIS A 34 0.85 26.64 -17.38
N TYR A 35 0.42 25.73 -16.50
CA TYR A 35 -0.77 25.88 -15.65
C TYR A 35 -0.76 27.19 -14.83
N ARG A 36 0.40 27.55 -14.27
CA ARG A 36 0.55 28.79 -13.47
C ARG A 36 0.32 30.05 -14.30
N ALA A 37 0.77 30.04 -15.56
CA ALA A 37 0.55 31.16 -16.47
C ALA A 37 -0.91 31.24 -16.90
N THR A 38 -1.49 30.10 -17.29
CA THR A 38 -2.85 30.04 -17.83
C THR A 38 -3.92 30.30 -16.77
N PHE A 39 -3.81 29.71 -15.58
CA PHE A 39 -4.90 29.69 -14.59
C PHE A 39 -4.61 30.47 -13.30
N ARG A 40 -3.35 30.82 -13.03
CA ARG A 40 -2.95 31.57 -11.81
C ARG A 40 -2.43 32.98 -12.10
N GLY A 41 -2.32 33.39 -13.36
CA GLY A 41 -1.85 34.72 -13.76
C GLY A 41 -0.40 35.02 -13.35
N GLN A 42 0.42 33.98 -13.17
CA GLN A 42 1.82 34.09 -12.74
C GLN A 42 2.78 33.90 -13.91
N SER A 43 3.99 34.43 -13.80
CA SER A 43 5.04 34.22 -14.81
C SER A 43 5.30 32.71 -14.98
N GLY A 44 5.14 32.20 -16.20
CA GLY A 44 5.54 30.84 -16.54
C GLY A 44 7.05 30.71 -16.43
N SER A 45 7.56 29.75 -15.68
CA SER A 45 9.00 29.59 -15.47
C SER A 45 9.41 28.12 -15.50
N SER A 46 9.40 27.52 -16.69
CA SER A 46 10.29 26.44 -17.13
C SER A 46 9.79 25.85 -18.45
N ASP A 47 10.71 25.30 -19.21
CA ASP A 47 10.41 24.39 -20.32
C ASP A 47 9.63 23.16 -19.79
N ALA A 48 8.74 22.60 -20.62
CA ALA A 48 7.85 21.50 -20.24
C ALA A 48 8.62 20.30 -19.68
N SER A 49 9.76 19.97 -20.31
CA SER A 49 10.61 18.87 -19.92
C SER A 49 11.32 19.14 -18.59
N ALA A 50 11.83 20.37 -18.41
CA ALA A 50 12.49 20.78 -17.17
C ALA A 50 11.52 20.76 -15.96
N HIS A 51 10.27 21.19 -16.16
CA HIS A 51 9.23 21.13 -15.14
C HIS A 51 8.90 19.69 -14.73
N ALA A 52 8.61 18.84 -15.72
CA ALA A 52 8.28 17.44 -15.48
C ALA A 52 9.42 16.73 -14.74
N LYS A 53 10.66 16.94 -15.17
CA LYS A 53 11.85 16.40 -14.52
C LYS A 53 11.97 16.85 -13.06
N ALA A 54 11.80 18.14 -12.77
CA ALA A 54 11.91 18.64 -11.40
C ALA A 54 10.84 18.05 -10.45
N ILE A 55 9.60 17.88 -10.94
CA ILE A 55 8.53 17.21 -10.19
C ILE A 55 8.88 15.73 -9.95
N ILE A 56 9.37 15.02 -10.96
CA ILE A 56 9.74 13.61 -10.86
C ILE A 56 10.93 13.39 -9.91
N GLU A 57 11.95 14.23 -9.98
CA GLU A 57 13.11 14.19 -9.09
C GLU A 57 12.66 14.40 -7.63
N LYS A 58 11.83 15.41 -7.38
CA LYS A 58 11.28 15.66 -6.05
C LYS A 58 10.38 14.52 -5.57
N ALA A 59 9.51 14.00 -6.43
CA ALA A 59 8.65 12.85 -6.13
C ALA A 59 9.50 11.62 -5.75
N THR A 60 10.60 11.38 -6.47
CA THR A 60 11.57 10.31 -6.17
C THR A 60 12.21 10.51 -4.81
N GLU A 61 12.69 11.71 -4.50
CA GLU A 61 13.31 12.08 -3.23
C GLU A 61 12.41 11.76 -2.03
N ILE A 62 11.12 12.09 -2.13
CA ILE A 62 10.16 11.93 -1.02
C ILE A 62 9.38 10.60 -1.07
N GLY A 63 9.75 9.68 -1.97
CA GLY A 63 9.15 8.34 -2.07
C GLY A 63 7.73 8.31 -2.66
N VAL A 64 7.31 9.32 -3.42
CA VAL A 64 6.10 9.26 -4.24
C VAL A 64 6.32 8.32 -5.42
N LYS A 65 5.39 7.40 -5.63
CA LYS A 65 5.48 6.35 -6.66
C LYS A 65 4.39 6.43 -7.72
N VAL A 66 3.39 7.28 -7.51
CA VAL A 66 2.26 7.45 -8.41
C VAL A 66 1.94 8.92 -8.57
N LEU A 67 1.90 9.40 -9.81
CA LEU A 67 1.42 10.74 -10.17
C LEU A 67 0.25 10.61 -11.16
N ALA A 68 -0.83 11.36 -10.94
CA ALA A 68 -1.84 11.58 -11.96
C ALA A 68 -1.70 12.99 -12.52
N ILE A 69 -1.50 13.10 -13.83
CA ILE A 69 -1.40 14.37 -14.52
C ILE A 69 -2.81 14.78 -14.94
N THR A 70 -3.33 15.87 -14.39
CA THR A 70 -4.74 16.24 -14.51
C THR A 70 -4.88 17.73 -14.80
N ASP A 71 -4.45 18.16 -15.98
CA ASP A 71 -4.58 19.55 -16.41
C ASP A 71 -6.03 19.91 -16.78
N HIS A 72 -6.36 21.19 -16.75
CA HIS A 72 -7.68 21.67 -17.11
C HIS A 72 -7.93 21.57 -18.60
N ASN A 73 -8.84 20.67 -18.98
CA ASN A 73 -9.29 20.46 -20.35
C ASN A 73 -8.15 20.16 -21.34
N ASP A 74 -7.00 19.67 -20.86
CA ASP A 74 -5.80 19.45 -21.67
C ASP A 74 -5.04 18.20 -21.23
N VAL A 75 -4.31 17.59 -22.17
CA VAL A 75 -3.45 16.42 -21.92
C VAL A 75 -2.05 16.56 -22.53
N SER A 76 -1.73 17.72 -23.12
CA SER A 76 -0.47 17.97 -23.81
C SER A 76 0.76 17.87 -22.89
N GLY A 77 0.55 18.03 -21.57
CA GLY A 77 1.61 17.87 -20.56
C GLY A 77 1.98 16.42 -20.24
N VAL A 78 1.12 15.44 -20.52
CA VAL A 78 1.32 14.02 -20.15
C VAL A 78 2.62 13.42 -20.70
N PRO A 79 3.01 13.63 -21.97
CA PRO A 79 4.20 12.99 -22.55
C PRO A 79 5.50 13.30 -21.81
N GLU A 80 5.71 14.56 -21.41
CA GLU A 80 6.93 14.97 -20.71
C GLU A 80 7.06 14.30 -19.33
N PHE A 81 5.94 14.10 -18.62
CA PHE A 81 5.95 13.35 -17.37
C PHE A 81 6.25 11.87 -17.56
N ARG A 82 5.73 11.25 -18.63
CA ARG A 82 6.05 9.85 -18.96
C ARG A 82 7.53 9.69 -19.29
N ILE A 83 8.09 10.60 -20.08
CA ILE A 83 9.52 10.60 -20.45
C ILE A 83 10.37 10.79 -19.19
N ALA A 84 10.06 11.78 -18.35
CA ALA A 84 10.80 12.05 -17.13
C ALA A 84 10.73 10.89 -16.12
N ALA A 85 9.62 10.14 -16.06
CA ALA A 85 9.42 9.06 -15.09
C ALA A 85 10.10 7.73 -15.44
N ALA A 86 10.53 7.52 -16.69
CA ALA A 86 10.96 6.23 -17.23
C ALA A 86 12.01 5.50 -16.36
N ASP A 87 12.96 6.24 -15.80
CA ASP A 87 14.07 5.69 -15.00
C ASP A 87 13.90 5.87 -13.47
N HIS A 88 12.74 6.39 -13.02
CA HIS A 88 12.50 6.75 -11.62
C HIS A 88 11.60 5.75 -10.87
N GLY A 89 11.02 4.78 -11.58
CA GLY A 89 10.05 3.84 -11.00
C GLY A 89 8.82 4.57 -10.46
N ILE A 90 8.37 5.60 -11.16
CA ILE A 90 7.15 6.36 -10.86
C ILE A 90 6.12 6.05 -11.95
N HIS A 91 4.92 5.67 -11.52
CA HIS A 91 3.80 5.41 -12.40
C HIS A 91 3.06 6.71 -12.73
N ILE A 92 2.86 6.96 -14.02
CA ILE A 92 2.16 8.14 -14.52
C ILE A 92 0.78 7.72 -15.01
N PHE A 93 -0.26 8.15 -14.30
CA PHE A 93 -1.63 8.07 -14.79
C PHE A 93 -1.95 9.31 -15.64
N PRO A 94 -2.30 9.14 -16.91
CA PRO A 94 -2.82 10.24 -17.71
C PRO A 94 -4.24 10.61 -17.28
N GLY A 95 -4.59 11.88 -17.45
CA GLY A 95 -5.90 12.38 -17.08
C GLY A 95 -6.08 13.85 -17.41
N PHE A 96 -7.19 14.39 -16.93
CA PHE A 96 -7.52 15.81 -17.03
C PHE A 96 -8.54 16.18 -15.94
N GLU A 97 -8.63 17.46 -15.61
CA GLU A 97 -9.64 18.02 -14.72
C GLU A 97 -10.72 18.73 -15.54
N LEU A 98 -11.95 18.20 -15.49
CA LEU A 98 -13.11 18.80 -16.15
C LEU A 98 -13.90 19.67 -15.16
N SER A 99 -14.51 20.73 -15.69
CA SER A 99 -15.65 21.39 -15.03
C SER A 99 -16.96 20.83 -15.61
N SER A 100 -17.88 20.34 -14.78
CA SER A 100 -19.22 19.97 -15.24
C SER A 100 -20.01 21.18 -15.75
N SER A 101 -21.12 20.96 -16.45
CA SER A 101 -22.05 22.03 -16.83
C SER A 101 -22.64 22.77 -15.61
N GLU A 102 -22.56 22.16 -14.44
CA GLU A 102 -22.97 22.73 -13.14
C GLU A 102 -21.81 23.41 -12.40
N GLY A 103 -20.61 23.42 -12.98
CA GLY A 103 -19.40 24.02 -12.41
C GLY A 103 -18.68 23.18 -11.36
N VAL A 104 -18.98 21.87 -11.27
CA VAL A 104 -18.28 20.95 -10.35
C VAL A 104 -17.03 20.42 -11.02
N HIS A 105 -15.88 20.51 -10.35
CA HIS A 105 -14.63 19.96 -10.86
C HIS A 105 -14.51 18.45 -10.61
N VAL A 106 -13.99 17.73 -11.61
CA VAL A 106 -13.82 16.28 -11.59
C VAL A 106 -12.45 15.90 -12.16
N LEU A 107 -11.64 15.21 -11.37
CA LEU A 107 -10.42 14.58 -11.86
C LEU A 107 -10.80 13.31 -12.60
N CYS A 108 -10.42 13.21 -13.87
CA CYS A 108 -10.66 12.05 -14.74
C CYS A 108 -9.33 11.36 -14.99
N ILE A 109 -9.15 10.15 -14.45
CA ILE A 109 -7.88 9.42 -14.45
C ILE A 109 -8.04 8.14 -15.29
N TYR A 110 -7.12 7.88 -16.22
CA TYR A 110 -7.21 6.81 -17.21
C TYR A 110 -6.03 5.83 -17.11
N PRO A 111 -6.14 4.61 -17.71
CA PRO A 111 -5.04 3.64 -17.72
C PRO A 111 -3.71 4.22 -18.23
N GLN A 112 -2.59 3.78 -17.64
CA GLN A 112 -1.26 4.36 -17.89
C GLN A 112 -0.84 4.27 -19.36
N ASP A 113 -1.32 3.25 -20.06
CA ASP A 113 -1.10 2.94 -21.47
C ASP A 113 -2.08 3.65 -22.43
N THR A 114 -3.02 4.46 -21.92
CA THR A 114 -3.93 5.25 -22.76
C THR A 114 -3.14 6.30 -23.54
N ASP A 115 -3.13 6.21 -24.87
CA ASP A 115 -2.40 7.15 -25.71
C ASP A 115 -3.04 8.54 -25.75
N ASP A 116 -2.23 9.55 -26.09
CA ASP A 116 -2.64 10.96 -26.02
C ASP A 116 -3.78 11.27 -27.00
N SER A 117 -3.76 10.66 -28.19
CA SER A 117 -4.85 10.83 -29.18
C SER A 117 -6.17 10.25 -28.69
N ARG A 118 -6.13 9.20 -27.85
CA ARG A 118 -7.31 8.64 -27.22
C ARG A 118 -7.85 9.53 -26.12
N LEU A 119 -6.97 10.14 -25.32
CA LEU A 119 -7.35 11.12 -24.30
C LEU A 119 -8.00 12.37 -24.92
N GLU A 120 -7.45 12.89 -26.02
CA GLU A 120 -8.04 14.01 -26.77
C GLU A 120 -9.45 13.67 -27.28
N ARG A 121 -9.65 12.44 -27.78
CA ARG A 121 -10.98 11.96 -28.17
C ARG A 121 -11.93 11.88 -26.97
N PHE A 122 -11.43 11.46 -25.80
CA PHE A 122 -12.22 11.46 -24.57
C PHE A 122 -12.65 12.89 -24.18
N LEU A 123 -11.76 13.88 -24.24
CA LEU A 123 -12.10 15.30 -24.02
C LEU A 123 -13.21 15.77 -24.98
N GLY A 124 -13.08 15.48 -26.28
CA GLY A 124 -14.11 15.80 -27.29
C GLY A 124 -15.47 15.20 -26.98
N GLU A 125 -15.49 14.00 -26.40
CA GLU A 125 -16.69 13.32 -25.95
C GLU A 125 -17.42 14.03 -24.78
N PHE A 126 -16.73 14.91 -24.06
CA PHE A 126 -17.28 15.81 -23.03
C PHE A 126 -17.67 17.19 -23.59
N GLY A 127 -17.49 17.42 -24.89
CA GLY A 127 -17.76 18.72 -25.54
C GLY A 127 -16.59 19.70 -25.45
N ILE A 128 -15.43 19.26 -24.95
CA ILE A 128 -14.20 20.04 -24.95
C ILE A 128 -13.53 19.88 -26.31
N THR A 129 -13.59 20.91 -27.14
CA THR A 129 -13.09 20.87 -28.53
C THR A 129 -11.92 21.82 -28.77
N ASN A 130 -11.58 22.65 -27.79
CA ASN A 130 -10.39 23.48 -27.82
C ASN A 130 -9.14 22.58 -27.75
N THR A 131 -8.16 22.90 -28.59
CA THR A 131 -6.87 22.18 -28.66
C THR A 131 -5.80 22.80 -27.75
N THR A 132 -6.22 23.72 -26.88
CA THR A 132 -5.39 24.39 -25.90
C THR A 132 -6.10 24.38 -24.55
N PRO A 133 -5.36 24.45 -23.44
CA PRO A 133 -5.93 24.51 -22.09
C PRO A 133 -7.01 25.57 -21.97
N SER A 134 -8.11 25.23 -21.32
CA SER A 134 -9.25 26.13 -21.17
C SER A 134 -9.97 25.93 -19.84
N SER A 135 -10.84 26.88 -19.49
CA SER A 135 -11.76 26.74 -18.35
C SER A 135 -13.21 26.50 -18.80
N ASP A 136 -13.40 25.99 -20.01
CA ASP A 136 -14.72 25.73 -20.55
C ASP A 136 -15.44 24.65 -19.74
N LEU A 137 -16.75 24.82 -19.62
CA LEU A 137 -17.60 23.80 -19.03
C LEU A 137 -17.79 22.66 -20.02
N SER A 138 -17.76 21.44 -19.50
CA SER A 138 -18.23 20.25 -20.19
C SER A 138 -19.69 20.42 -20.61
N GLY A 139 -20.05 19.87 -21.76
CA GLY A 139 -21.44 19.74 -22.18
C GLY A 139 -22.23 18.69 -21.39
N LYS A 140 -21.69 18.20 -20.26
CA LYS A 140 -22.28 17.16 -19.40
C LYS A 140 -22.35 17.61 -17.95
N ASN A 141 -23.39 17.18 -17.26
CA ASN A 141 -23.52 17.39 -15.82
C ASN A 141 -22.54 16.49 -15.04
N PHE A 142 -22.42 16.70 -13.73
CA PHE A 142 -21.44 15.98 -12.91
C PHE A 142 -21.64 14.46 -12.96
N VAL A 143 -22.87 13.97 -12.83
CA VAL A 143 -23.19 12.53 -12.82
C VAL A 143 -22.92 11.89 -14.20
N GLU A 144 -23.24 12.58 -15.28
CA GLU A 144 -22.95 12.14 -16.64
C GLU A 144 -21.44 12.03 -16.91
N ILE A 145 -20.64 12.94 -16.34
CA ILE A 145 -19.17 12.84 -16.41
C ILE A 145 -18.70 11.56 -15.73
N LEU A 146 -19.11 11.31 -14.48
CA LEU A 146 -18.71 10.12 -13.73
C LEU A 146 -19.02 8.82 -14.50
N GLY A 147 -20.26 8.69 -14.98
CA GLY A 147 -20.69 7.50 -15.71
C GLY A 147 -19.98 7.33 -17.05
N LYS A 148 -19.57 8.44 -17.69
CA LYS A 148 -18.84 8.40 -18.96
C LYS A 148 -17.36 8.07 -18.78
N VAL A 149 -16.69 8.63 -17.76
CA VAL A 149 -15.31 8.26 -17.39
C VAL A 149 -15.24 6.75 -17.10
N ARG A 150 -16.20 6.22 -16.33
CA ARG A 150 -16.31 4.77 -16.10
C ARG A 150 -16.43 3.96 -17.39
N LYS A 151 -17.31 4.38 -18.32
CA LYS A 151 -17.49 3.72 -19.62
C LYS A 151 -16.24 3.77 -20.51
N GLN A 152 -15.42 4.81 -20.36
CA GLN A 152 -14.14 4.95 -21.05
C GLN A 152 -13.02 4.12 -20.40
N GLY A 153 -13.30 3.43 -19.29
CA GLY A 153 -12.32 2.62 -18.55
C GLY A 153 -11.47 3.42 -17.56
N GLY A 154 -11.83 4.67 -17.28
CA GLY A 154 -11.18 5.52 -16.29
C GLY A 154 -11.86 5.45 -14.92
N VAL A 155 -11.30 6.21 -13.97
CA VAL A 155 -11.88 6.48 -12.65
C VAL A 155 -12.00 7.99 -12.44
N ALA A 156 -13.06 8.41 -11.76
CA ALA A 156 -13.32 9.81 -11.46
C ALA A 156 -13.24 10.10 -9.97
N ILE A 157 -12.68 11.26 -9.63
CA ILE A 157 -12.60 11.77 -8.25
C ILE A 157 -13.25 13.16 -8.25
N ALA A 158 -14.20 13.40 -7.34
CA ALA A 158 -14.74 14.75 -7.16
C ALA A 158 -13.64 15.64 -6.57
N ALA A 159 -13.23 16.66 -7.32
CA ALA A 159 -12.11 17.50 -6.95
C ALA A 159 -12.51 18.45 -5.82
N HIS A 160 -11.55 18.70 -4.91
CA HIS A 160 -11.58 19.70 -3.84
C HIS A 160 -12.98 20.02 -3.28
N VAL A 161 -13.72 18.99 -2.83
CA VAL A 161 -15.19 19.05 -2.66
C VAL A 161 -15.70 20.10 -1.66
N THR A 162 -14.83 20.63 -0.82
CA THR A 162 -15.11 21.68 0.19
C THR A 162 -14.73 23.09 -0.26
N ASN A 163 -13.99 23.25 -1.36
CA ASN A 163 -13.52 24.52 -1.90
C ASN A 163 -14.41 25.01 -3.06
N GLU A 164 -14.09 26.18 -3.61
CA GLU A 164 -14.77 26.70 -4.80
C GLU A 164 -14.75 25.70 -5.95
N LYS A 165 -15.86 25.60 -6.68
CA LYS A 165 -16.09 24.60 -7.74
C LYS A 165 -16.03 23.13 -7.27
N GLY A 166 -15.88 22.89 -5.97
CA GLY A 166 -16.11 21.60 -5.35
C GLY A 166 -17.60 21.28 -5.21
N LEU A 167 -17.93 19.98 -5.14
CA LEU A 167 -19.30 19.45 -5.13
C LEU A 167 -20.23 20.17 -4.14
N PHE A 168 -19.82 20.35 -2.88
CA PHE A 168 -20.66 20.93 -1.83
C PHE A 168 -20.80 22.47 -1.92
N LYS A 169 -19.95 23.13 -2.73
CA LYS A 169 -20.05 24.57 -2.99
C LYS A 169 -20.87 24.85 -4.25
N ALA A 170 -20.65 24.09 -5.32
CA ALA A 170 -21.31 24.26 -6.61
C ALA A 170 -22.77 23.77 -6.60
N LEU A 171 -23.08 22.64 -5.96
CA LEU A 171 -24.45 22.10 -5.90
C LEU A 171 -25.11 22.36 -4.55
N LYS A 172 -26.44 22.48 -4.56
CA LYS A 172 -27.29 22.67 -3.36
C LYS A 172 -28.54 21.81 -3.41
N GLY A 173 -29.11 21.52 -2.24
CA GLY A 173 -30.37 20.80 -2.11
C GLY A 173 -30.35 19.42 -2.79
N GLN A 174 -31.45 19.09 -3.48
CA GLN A 174 -31.64 17.77 -4.10
C GLN A 174 -30.60 17.44 -5.18
N ALA A 175 -30.11 18.42 -5.93
CA ALA A 175 -29.06 18.19 -6.94
C ALA A 175 -27.76 17.68 -6.30
N CYS A 176 -27.34 18.30 -5.18
CA CYS A 176 -26.16 17.84 -4.43
C CYS A 176 -26.35 16.44 -3.84
N ILE A 177 -27.54 16.15 -3.31
CA ILE A 177 -27.88 14.83 -2.74
C ILE A 177 -27.81 13.75 -3.83
N GLN A 178 -28.40 14.00 -5.00
CA GLN A 178 -28.40 13.07 -6.12
C GLN A 178 -26.98 12.82 -6.66
N ALA A 179 -26.21 13.89 -6.85
CA ALA A 179 -24.81 13.80 -7.27
C ALA A 179 -23.97 13.00 -6.26
N TRP A 180 -24.13 13.29 -4.96
CA TRP A 180 -23.45 12.57 -3.89
C TRP A 180 -23.85 11.10 -3.84
N ARG A 181 -25.12 10.73 -4.08
CA ARG A 181 -25.60 9.34 -4.03
C ARG A 181 -25.30 8.53 -5.29
N SER A 182 -24.71 9.13 -6.32
CA SER A 182 -24.32 8.40 -7.53
C SER A 182 -23.36 7.25 -7.22
N GLU A 183 -23.66 6.06 -7.73
CA GLU A 183 -22.80 4.87 -7.60
C GLU A 183 -21.48 5.04 -8.36
N ASP A 184 -21.44 5.91 -9.36
CA ASP A 184 -20.24 6.20 -10.14
C ASP A 184 -19.30 7.20 -9.45
N LEU A 185 -19.73 7.83 -8.35
CA LEU A 185 -18.86 8.64 -7.51
C LEU A 185 -18.17 7.74 -6.47
N LEU A 186 -16.91 7.38 -6.77
CA LEU A 186 -16.14 6.44 -5.95
C LEU A 186 -15.22 7.10 -4.92
N ALA A 187 -14.72 8.30 -5.20
CA ALA A 187 -13.81 9.02 -4.30
C ALA A 187 -14.04 10.54 -4.31
N ILE A 188 -13.71 11.18 -3.19
CA ILE A 188 -13.63 12.65 -3.05
C ILE A 188 -12.23 13.10 -2.63
N GLN A 189 -11.85 14.28 -3.08
CA GLN A 189 -10.63 14.97 -2.66
C GLN A 189 -10.92 15.99 -1.55
N ILE A 190 -10.13 15.93 -0.47
CA ILE A 190 -10.16 16.91 0.61
C ILE A 190 -8.73 17.38 0.97
N PRO A 191 -8.55 18.60 1.51
CA PRO A 191 -7.23 19.18 1.74
C PRO A 191 -6.52 18.68 3.02
N GLY A 192 -7.09 17.72 3.75
CA GLY A 192 -6.53 17.25 5.02
C GLY A 192 -7.27 16.04 5.59
N PRO A 193 -7.13 15.77 6.89
CA PRO A 193 -7.89 14.72 7.58
C PRO A 193 -9.39 14.97 7.56
N VAL A 194 -10.17 13.89 7.61
CA VAL A 194 -11.65 13.95 7.70
C VAL A 194 -12.14 14.75 8.92
N ASP A 195 -11.38 14.71 10.02
CA ASP A 195 -11.71 15.44 11.25
C ASP A 195 -11.70 16.97 11.09
N ASP A 196 -11.02 17.51 10.07
CA ASP A 196 -10.93 18.95 9.80
C ASP A 196 -12.07 19.48 8.93
N LEU A 197 -12.93 18.59 8.42
CA LEU A 197 -14.08 18.99 7.63
C LEU A 197 -15.09 19.76 8.49
N LEU A 198 -15.77 20.72 7.86
CA LEU A 198 -16.90 21.42 8.48
C LEU A 198 -17.93 20.39 9.02
N PRO A 199 -18.55 20.62 10.20
CA PRO A 199 -19.41 19.62 10.83
C PRO A 199 -20.52 19.06 9.91
N GLU A 200 -21.11 19.92 9.08
CA GLU A 200 -22.14 19.55 8.10
C GLU A 200 -21.61 18.58 7.01
N VAL A 201 -20.41 18.83 6.48
CA VAL A 201 -19.77 17.99 5.46
C VAL A 201 -19.25 16.70 6.10
N ARG A 202 -18.67 16.81 7.30
CA ARG A 202 -18.19 15.66 8.06
C ARG A 202 -19.30 14.64 8.31
N GLN A 203 -20.51 15.08 8.70
CA GLN A 203 -21.65 14.16 8.88
C GLN A 203 -22.04 13.45 7.59
N ILE A 204 -21.89 14.09 6.43
CA ILE A 204 -22.13 13.47 5.12
C ILE A 204 -21.04 12.45 4.79
N VAL A 205 -19.77 12.83 4.94
CA VAL A 205 -18.60 11.97 4.67
C VAL A 205 -18.54 10.77 5.62
N GLU A 206 -18.95 10.92 6.89
CA GLU A 206 -19.06 9.84 7.88
C GLU A 206 -20.38 9.05 7.77
N ASN A 207 -21.15 9.24 6.69
CA ASN A 207 -22.43 8.57 6.43
C ASN A 207 -23.51 8.72 7.53
N ARG A 208 -23.41 9.76 8.36
CA ARG A 208 -24.32 10.04 9.49
C ARG A 208 -25.51 10.91 9.10
N ASN A 209 -25.41 11.65 8.01
CA ASN A 209 -26.50 12.47 7.50
C ASN A 209 -27.52 11.60 6.72
N PRO A 210 -28.80 11.55 7.14
CA PRO A 210 -29.82 10.69 6.50
C PRO A 210 -30.14 11.10 5.05
N ASP A 211 -30.08 12.39 4.72
CA ASP A 211 -30.38 12.89 3.38
C ASP A 211 -29.29 12.53 2.37
N TYR A 212 -28.05 12.33 2.84
CA TYR A 212 -26.90 11.98 2.01
C TYR A 212 -26.47 10.51 2.19
N HIS A 213 -27.25 9.73 2.94
CA HIS A 213 -26.90 8.36 3.27
C HIS A 213 -26.66 7.53 2.01
N ARG A 214 -25.55 6.80 2.01
CA ARG A 214 -25.19 5.79 1.00
C ARG A 214 -25.36 4.40 1.61
N VAL A 215 -26.15 3.57 0.93
CA VAL A 215 -26.45 2.18 1.33
C VAL A 215 -25.19 1.31 1.27
N HIS A 216 -24.44 1.46 0.17
CA HIS A 216 -23.14 0.81 -0.02
C HIS A 216 -22.03 1.76 0.46
N ALA A 217 -22.01 2.01 1.77
CA ALA A 217 -20.99 2.83 2.40
C ALA A 217 -19.61 2.17 2.29
N ALA A 218 -18.57 3.00 2.24
CA ALA A 218 -17.22 2.55 2.42
C ALA A 218 -17.00 1.99 3.84
N GLU A 219 -16.01 1.11 4.01
CA GLU A 219 -15.62 0.64 5.35
C GLU A 219 -15.17 1.79 6.28
N ASP A 220 -15.05 1.55 7.59
CA ASP A 220 -14.57 2.49 8.60
C ASP A 220 -15.42 3.76 8.86
N ARG A 221 -16.74 3.63 8.72
CA ARG A 221 -17.73 4.71 8.97
C ARG A 221 -17.71 5.81 7.89
N LEU A 222 -17.08 5.59 6.73
CA LEU A 222 -17.10 6.55 5.63
C LEU A 222 -18.21 6.22 4.63
N ALA A 223 -18.87 7.23 4.08
CA ALA A 223 -19.85 7.05 3.00
C ALA A 223 -19.16 6.76 1.65
N ILE A 224 -17.90 7.16 1.51
CA ILE A 224 -17.12 7.12 0.26
C ILE A 224 -15.62 7.14 0.57
N ALA A 225 -14.79 6.67 -0.36
CA ALA A 225 -13.35 6.88 -0.27
C ALA A 225 -12.97 8.36 -0.25
N VAL A 226 -12.00 8.68 0.60
CA VAL A 226 -11.46 10.03 0.77
C VAL A 226 -9.98 10.00 0.42
N VAL A 227 -9.52 10.94 -0.38
CA VAL A 227 -8.10 11.09 -0.74
C VAL A 227 -7.61 12.50 -0.44
N ASN A 228 -6.32 12.62 -0.16
CA ASN A 228 -5.63 13.91 -0.17
C ASN A 228 -4.98 14.11 -1.54
N ALA A 229 -5.35 15.22 -2.17
CA ALA A 229 -4.69 15.75 -3.34
C ALA A 229 -4.85 17.27 -3.32
N ARG A 230 -3.98 17.97 -4.05
CA ARG A 230 -4.05 19.41 -4.29
C ARG A 230 -3.44 19.71 -5.64
N ASP A 231 -3.64 20.92 -6.14
CA ASP A 231 -2.91 21.43 -7.29
C ASP A 231 -1.40 21.46 -7.01
N ILE A 232 -0.67 20.51 -7.60
CA ILE A 232 0.79 20.52 -7.61
C ILE A 232 1.23 21.24 -8.88
N VAL A 233 1.86 22.40 -8.73
CA VAL A 233 2.31 23.26 -9.84
C VAL A 233 3.80 23.55 -9.80
N LYS A 234 4.49 23.14 -8.74
CA LYS A 234 5.95 23.20 -8.57
C LYS A 234 6.43 22.10 -7.60
N PRO A 235 7.71 21.72 -7.63
CA PRO A 235 8.23 20.65 -6.80
C PRO A 235 7.94 20.80 -5.31
N GLU A 236 8.02 22.02 -4.76
CA GLU A 236 7.82 22.25 -3.32
C GLU A 236 6.38 22.00 -2.87
N ASP A 237 5.40 21.96 -3.79
CA ASP A 237 4.02 21.64 -3.43
C ASP A 237 3.87 20.18 -2.97
N LEU A 238 4.79 19.29 -3.40
CA LEU A 238 4.81 17.88 -2.96
C LEU A 238 5.21 17.72 -1.49
N ASP A 239 5.86 18.73 -0.89
CA ASP A 239 6.19 18.72 0.53
C ASP A 239 4.95 18.97 1.40
N ASP A 240 3.85 19.48 0.82
CA ASP A 240 2.61 19.65 1.54
C ASP A 240 1.91 18.31 1.78
N ARG A 241 1.55 18.03 3.03
CA ARG A 241 0.84 16.81 3.43
C ARG A 241 -0.48 16.58 2.69
N SER A 242 -1.15 17.64 2.25
CA SER A 242 -2.39 17.57 1.48
C SER A 242 -2.20 17.14 0.02
N ALA A 243 -0.96 17.14 -0.48
CA ALA A 243 -0.63 16.81 -1.85
C ALA A 243 -0.65 15.31 -2.15
N THR A 244 -0.50 14.48 -1.12
CA THR A 244 -0.36 13.04 -1.29
C THR A 244 -1.22 12.27 -0.30
N CYS A 245 -1.57 11.03 -0.65
CA CYS A 245 -2.07 10.03 0.27
C CYS A 245 -1.42 8.67 -0.05
N TRP A 246 -1.62 7.69 0.82
CA TRP A 246 -1.15 6.33 0.58
C TRP A 246 -2.29 5.45 0.11
N ILE A 247 -2.09 4.74 -0.99
CA ILE A 247 -3.09 3.86 -1.60
C ILE A 247 -2.49 2.46 -1.78
N LYS A 248 -3.15 1.44 -1.22
CA LYS A 248 -2.75 0.04 -1.29
C LYS A 248 -3.29 -0.63 -2.55
N MET A 249 -2.39 -1.02 -3.44
CA MET A 249 -2.73 -1.63 -4.72
C MET A 249 -1.95 -2.93 -4.93
N SER A 250 -2.61 -3.95 -5.48
CA SER A 250 -1.96 -5.19 -5.93
C SER A 250 -1.08 -4.93 -7.15
N GLU A 251 -1.61 -4.10 -8.06
CA GLU A 251 -0.95 -3.61 -9.24
C GLU A 251 -1.33 -2.13 -9.37
N VAL A 252 -0.36 -1.28 -9.71
CA VAL A 252 -0.62 0.14 -9.91
C VAL A 252 -1.36 0.31 -11.24
N SER A 253 -2.70 0.34 -11.18
CA SER A 253 -3.58 0.45 -12.35
C SER A 253 -4.88 1.19 -11.99
N VAL A 254 -5.70 1.54 -12.98
CA VAL A 254 -7.02 2.16 -12.72
C VAL A 254 -7.93 1.21 -11.96
N GLU A 255 -7.86 -0.09 -12.25
CA GLU A 255 -8.57 -1.10 -11.47
C GLU A 255 -8.04 -1.17 -10.04
N GLY A 256 -6.72 -1.04 -9.84
CA GLY A 256 -6.11 -0.92 -8.51
C GLY A 256 -6.66 0.27 -7.72
N LEU A 257 -6.76 1.45 -8.34
CA LEU A 257 -7.40 2.64 -7.75
C LEU A 257 -8.88 2.39 -7.44
N ARG A 258 -9.63 1.79 -8.37
CA ARG A 258 -11.05 1.47 -8.20
C ARG A 258 -11.27 0.54 -7.01
N GLN A 259 -10.48 -0.53 -6.88
CA GLN A 259 -10.54 -1.45 -5.74
C GLN A 259 -10.20 -0.73 -4.43
N ALA A 260 -9.21 0.18 -4.44
CA ALA A 260 -8.89 0.99 -3.27
C ALA A 260 -10.03 1.94 -2.87
N PHE A 261 -10.78 2.46 -3.83
CA PHE A 261 -11.93 3.33 -3.55
C PHE A 261 -13.17 2.56 -3.07
N LEU A 262 -13.30 1.29 -3.43
CA LEU A 262 -14.37 0.42 -2.94
C LEU A 262 -14.11 -0.13 -1.53
N ASP A 263 -12.83 -0.27 -1.15
CA ASP A 263 -12.41 -0.71 0.19
C ASP A 263 -11.35 0.24 0.76
N PRO A 264 -11.72 1.49 1.10
CA PRO A 264 -10.76 2.50 1.54
C PRO A 264 -10.26 2.25 2.97
N GLY A 265 -11.02 1.54 3.81
CA GLY A 265 -10.65 1.24 5.19
C GLY A 265 -9.39 0.40 5.30
N SER A 266 -9.22 -0.58 4.41
CA SER A 266 -8.00 -1.38 4.36
C SER A 266 -6.92 -0.81 3.41
N ARG A 267 -7.30 0.09 2.48
CA ARG A 267 -6.44 0.49 1.34
C ARG A 267 -6.02 1.94 1.27
N ILE A 268 -6.63 2.87 2.01
CA ILE A 268 -6.28 4.29 1.93
C ILE A 268 -5.82 4.81 3.29
N ARG A 269 -4.69 5.52 3.31
CA ARG A 269 -4.22 6.25 4.50
C ARG A 269 -4.00 7.72 4.13
N LEU A 270 -4.72 8.59 4.81
CA LEU A 270 -4.55 10.05 4.73
C LEU A 270 -3.37 10.48 5.60
N ASN A 271 -2.65 11.51 5.18
CA ASN A 271 -1.53 12.01 5.98
C ASN A 271 -2.02 12.58 7.32
N PRO A 272 -1.37 12.24 8.45
CA PRO A 272 -1.78 12.73 9.75
C PRO A 272 -1.53 14.24 9.89
N LYS A 273 -2.19 14.86 10.87
CA LYS A 273 -1.95 16.28 11.20
C LYS A 273 -0.52 16.52 11.68
N GLU A 274 0.00 15.61 12.48
CA GLU A 274 1.33 15.73 13.08
C GLU A 274 2.09 14.42 12.86
N GLY A 275 3.41 14.52 12.71
CA GLY A 275 4.27 13.38 12.41
C GLY A 275 4.21 12.93 10.95
N ARG A 276 4.71 11.72 10.71
CA ARG A 276 4.70 11.06 9.40
C ARG A 276 3.98 9.72 9.53
N LEU A 277 3.28 9.31 8.48
CA LEU A 277 2.90 7.91 8.31
C LEU A 277 4.19 7.15 7.99
N GLU A 278 4.87 6.66 9.02
CA GLU A 278 5.96 5.73 8.82
C GLU A 278 5.37 4.32 8.64
N PRO A 279 5.89 3.53 7.68
CA PRO A 279 5.56 2.12 7.61
C PRO A 279 5.79 1.48 8.99
N GLU A 280 4.88 0.61 9.44
CA GLU A 280 5.10 -0.13 10.69
C GLU A 280 6.38 -0.96 10.55
N GLU A 281 7.45 -0.55 11.22
CA GLU A 281 8.70 -1.29 11.28
C GLU A 281 8.51 -2.57 12.10
N HIS A 282 8.53 -3.72 11.42
CA HIS A 282 8.44 -5.02 12.08
C HIS A 282 9.30 -6.05 11.34
N ALA A 283 9.56 -7.19 11.97
CA ALA A 283 10.31 -8.25 11.33
C ALA A 283 9.48 -8.89 10.21
N GLU A 284 10.05 -8.95 9.00
CA GLU A 284 9.36 -9.47 7.82
C GLU A 284 9.95 -10.82 7.42
N LEU A 285 9.08 -11.80 7.15
CA LEU A 285 9.46 -12.93 6.30
C LEU A 285 9.34 -12.43 4.87
N THR A 286 10.41 -12.50 4.08
CA THR A 286 10.43 -11.93 2.72
C THR A 286 10.29 -13.01 1.67
N ALA A 287 11.07 -14.08 1.77
CA ALA A 287 11.03 -15.16 0.78
C ALA A 287 11.29 -16.52 1.40
N LEU A 288 10.70 -17.56 0.82
CA LEU A 288 10.92 -18.94 1.24
C LEU A 288 11.04 -19.85 0.01
N THR A 289 12.08 -20.67 -0.01
CA THR A 289 12.38 -21.58 -1.13
C THR A 289 12.76 -22.97 -0.66
N TRP A 290 12.54 -23.94 -1.53
CA TRP A 290 12.90 -25.34 -1.31
C TRP A 290 13.73 -25.87 -2.47
N GLU A 291 14.81 -26.56 -2.12
CA GLU A 291 15.65 -27.32 -3.05
C GLU A 291 15.64 -28.78 -2.56
N GLY A 292 14.97 -29.66 -3.30
CA GLY A 292 14.66 -31.04 -2.93
C GLY A 292 13.29 -31.23 -2.25
N GLY A 293 12.91 -32.50 -2.06
CA GLY A 293 11.70 -32.87 -1.33
C GLY A 293 10.39 -32.65 -2.11
N PHE A 294 9.27 -32.60 -1.39
CA PHE A 294 7.94 -32.45 -2.00
C PHE A 294 7.70 -31.08 -2.69
N LEU A 295 8.37 -30.03 -2.21
CA LEU A 295 8.22 -28.66 -2.71
C LEU A 295 9.41 -28.23 -3.60
N ASP A 296 10.14 -29.17 -4.19
CA ASP A 296 11.35 -28.87 -4.96
C ASP A 296 11.10 -27.80 -6.05
N GLY A 297 11.93 -26.76 -6.04
CA GLY A 297 11.85 -25.62 -6.96
C GLY A 297 10.71 -24.63 -6.67
N ALA A 298 9.87 -24.89 -5.67
CA ALA A 298 8.85 -23.94 -5.24
C ALA A 298 9.46 -22.74 -4.51
N ALA A 299 8.79 -21.60 -4.63
CA ALA A 299 9.20 -20.35 -4.02
C ALA A 299 7.96 -19.53 -3.60
N ILE A 300 8.09 -18.77 -2.53
CA ILE A 300 7.08 -17.83 -2.05
C ILE A 300 7.76 -16.48 -1.83
N HIS A 301 7.16 -15.42 -2.36
CA HIS A 301 7.40 -14.04 -1.94
C HIS A 301 6.28 -13.64 -0.99
N PHE A 302 6.63 -13.39 0.26
CA PHE A 302 5.64 -13.00 1.26
C PHE A 302 5.33 -11.51 1.15
N ASN A 303 4.05 -11.17 1.37
CA ASN A 303 3.64 -9.81 1.64
C ASN A 303 4.18 -9.37 3.00
N PRO A 304 4.61 -8.11 3.18
CA PRO A 304 5.04 -7.60 4.50
C PRO A 304 3.87 -7.43 5.48
N ASN A 305 2.62 -7.70 5.10
CA ASN A 305 1.49 -7.71 6.03
C ASN A 305 0.94 -9.13 6.22
N LEU A 306 -0.33 -9.35 5.87
CA LEU A 306 -1.01 -10.62 6.05
C LEU A 306 -0.80 -11.55 4.85
N ASN A 307 -0.33 -12.77 5.12
CA ASN A 307 -0.23 -13.83 4.13
C ASN A 307 -1.25 -14.93 4.45
N VAL A 308 -2.11 -15.27 3.50
CA VAL A 308 -3.13 -16.32 3.64
C VAL A 308 -2.90 -17.41 2.59
N LEU A 309 -2.59 -18.62 3.04
CA LEU A 309 -2.38 -19.78 2.16
C LEU A 309 -3.70 -20.55 1.98
N VAL A 310 -4.28 -20.51 0.78
CA VAL A 310 -5.56 -21.17 0.45
C VAL A 310 -5.34 -22.32 -0.53
N GLY A 311 -6.05 -23.44 -0.36
CA GLY A 311 -6.00 -24.56 -1.28
C GLY A 311 -6.56 -25.86 -0.69
N GLY A 312 -6.76 -26.88 -1.53
CA GLY A 312 -7.30 -28.18 -1.13
C GLY A 312 -6.41 -28.99 -0.17
N ARG A 313 -6.90 -30.11 0.35
CA ARG A 313 -6.08 -30.98 1.21
C ARG A 313 -4.87 -31.51 0.44
N GLY A 314 -3.70 -31.55 1.07
CA GLY A 314 -2.48 -32.10 0.48
C GLY A 314 -1.68 -31.15 -0.42
N THR A 315 -2.11 -29.90 -0.60
CA THR A 315 -1.40 -28.91 -1.46
C THR A 315 -0.15 -28.29 -0.83
N GLY A 316 0.34 -28.79 0.31
CA GLY A 316 1.56 -28.30 0.95
C GLY A 316 1.40 -27.12 1.92
N LYS A 317 0.19 -26.63 2.22
CA LYS A 317 -0.02 -25.51 3.17
C LYS A 317 0.65 -25.72 4.54
N SER A 318 0.37 -26.84 5.20
CA SER A 318 1.00 -27.17 6.48
C SER A 318 2.50 -27.40 6.33
N THR A 319 2.95 -27.89 5.17
CA THR A 319 4.38 -28.04 4.85
C THR A 319 5.08 -26.69 4.82
N VAL A 320 4.46 -25.63 4.31
CA VAL A 320 5.02 -24.27 4.36
C VAL A 320 5.24 -23.81 5.80
N VAL A 321 4.21 -23.93 6.64
CA VAL A 321 4.28 -23.54 8.07
C VAL A 321 5.36 -24.33 8.80
N GLU A 322 5.40 -25.66 8.63
CA GLU A 322 6.41 -26.49 9.29
C GLU A 322 7.82 -26.33 8.69
N SER A 323 7.94 -25.87 7.44
CA SER A 323 9.23 -25.50 6.84
C SER A 323 9.80 -24.25 7.50
N ILE A 324 8.96 -23.24 7.76
CA ILE A 324 9.35 -22.05 8.52
C ILE A 324 9.78 -22.45 9.93
N ARG A 325 8.99 -23.28 10.63
CA ARG A 325 9.37 -23.82 11.96
C ARG A 325 10.72 -24.51 11.92
N TYR A 326 10.93 -25.38 10.93
CA TYR A 326 12.15 -26.16 10.79
C TYR A 326 13.36 -25.27 10.49
N ALA A 327 13.26 -24.33 9.55
CA ALA A 327 14.33 -23.39 9.20
C ALA A 327 14.75 -22.54 10.41
N LEU A 328 13.78 -22.10 11.22
CA LEU A 328 14.01 -21.29 12.41
C LEU A 328 14.46 -22.09 13.65
N ALA A 329 14.62 -23.41 13.53
CA ALA A 329 14.94 -24.30 14.65
C ALA A 329 14.01 -24.10 15.87
N LEU A 330 12.71 -24.01 15.60
CA LEU A 330 11.68 -23.90 16.63
C LEU A 330 11.08 -25.27 16.94
N ASP A 331 10.75 -25.50 18.21
CA ASP A 331 10.05 -26.70 18.64
C ASP A 331 8.54 -26.53 18.51
N ALA A 332 7.82 -27.63 18.30
CA ALA A 332 6.37 -27.65 18.45
C ALA A 332 5.99 -27.79 19.93
N ILE A 333 4.99 -27.03 20.35
CA ILE A 333 4.50 -26.98 21.72
C ILE A 333 3.33 -27.96 21.86
N GLY A 334 3.65 -29.20 22.21
CA GLY A 334 2.65 -30.26 22.33
C GLY A 334 3.18 -31.59 21.84
N GLU A 335 2.64 -32.69 22.36
CA GLU A 335 3.08 -34.02 21.95
C GLU A 335 2.52 -34.39 20.57
N ASP A 336 1.26 -34.04 20.31
CA ASP A 336 0.63 -34.32 19.02
C ASP A 336 1.19 -33.38 17.94
N ALA A 337 1.37 -32.09 18.28
CA ALA A 337 2.02 -31.12 17.39
C ALA A 337 3.46 -31.54 17.04
N ARG A 338 4.25 -32.04 18.02
CA ARG A 338 5.62 -32.52 17.78
C ARG A 338 5.63 -33.74 16.85
N LYS A 339 4.77 -34.72 17.08
CA LYS A 339 4.63 -35.88 16.19
C LYS A 339 4.23 -35.48 14.77
N ALA A 340 3.31 -34.53 14.64
CA ALA A 340 2.89 -34.02 13.33
C ALA A 340 4.04 -33.29 12.60
N HIS A 341 4.77 -32.42 13.30
CA HIS A 341 5.96 -31.76 12.77
C HIS A 341 7.02 -32.75 12.31
N GLU A 342 7.42 -33.69 13.18
CA GLU A 342 8.40 -34.72 12.85
C GLU A 342 7.96 -35.60 11.67
N GLY A 343 6.66 -35.92 11.61
CA GLY A 343 6.06 -36.64 10.49
C GLY A 343 6.24 -35.89 9.17
N ILE A 344 5.96 -34.59 9.14
CA ILE A 344 6.15 -33.75 7.95
C ILE A 344 7.63 -33.68 7.55
N VAL A 345 8.54 -33.47 8.51
CA VAL A 345 9.99 -33.42 8.23
C VAL A 345 10.49 -34.74 7.65
N ARG A 346 10.10 -35.88 8.23
CA ARG A 346 10.57 -37.20 7.79
C ARG A 346 9.94 -37.68 6.48
N GLN A 347 8.63 -37.45 6.29
CA GLN A 347 7.87 -38.06 5.19
C GLN A 347 7.71 -37.13 3.98
N VAL A 348 7.60 -35.82 4.21
CA VAL A 348 7.28 -34.83 3.16
C VAL A 348 8.54 -34.07 2.74
N LEU A 349 9.25 -33.48 3.70
CA LEU A 349 10.47 -32.74 3.39
C LEU A 349 11.62 -33.71 3.04
N LYS A 350 11.81 -34.79 3.82
CA LYS A 350 12.83 -35.84 3.64
C LYS A 350 14.28 -35.32 3.75
N GLY A 351 15.21 -36.23 3.96
CA GLY A 351 16.64 -35.92 4.03
C GLY A 351 17.18 -35.35 2.72
N GLY A 352 18.09 -34.37 2.81
CA GLY A 352 18.69 -33.69 1.66
C GLY A 352 17.94 -32.45 1.18
N THR A 353 16.70 -32.22 1.63
CA THR A 353 15.96 -31.00 1.28
C THR A 353 16.53 -29.79 2.01
N LYS A 354 16.85 -28.76 1.23
CA LYS A 354 17.31 -27.46 1.72
C LYS A 354 16.16 -26.47 1.69
N ILE A 355 15.93 -25.82 2.83
CA ILE A 355 14.97 -24.73 3.01
C ILE A 355 15.78 -23.45 3.15
N SER A 356 15.47 -22.43 2.35
CA SER A 356 16.06 -21.09 2.49
C SER A 356 14.96 -20.08 2.83
N LEU A 357 15.10 -19.38 3.94
CA LEU A 357 14.18 -18.34 4.39
C LEU A 357 14.92 -17.00 4.43
N LEU A 358 14.44 -16.01 3.69
CA LEU A 358 14.90 -14.63 3.76
C LEU A 358 14.05 -13.85 4.76
N VAL A 359 14.72 -13.13 5.66
CA VAL A 359 14.11 -12.32 6.70
C VAL A 359 14.65 -10.90 6.61
N ARG A 360 13.80 -9.89 6.79
CA ARG A 360 14.21 -8.48 6.92
C ARG A 360 13.93 -7.96 8.32
N MET A 361 14.94 -7.35 8.92
CA MET A 361 14.87 -6.66 10.21
C MET A 361 15.03 -5.17 9.98
N HIS A 362 14.20 -4.33 10.60
CA HIS A 362 14.28 -2.87 10.46
C HIS A 362 15.07 -2.19 11.58
N ARG A 363 15.26 -2.87 12.73
CA ARG A 363 16.00 -2.34 13.89
C ARG A 363 17.20 -3.20 14.24
N PRO A 364 18.34 -2.60 14.62
CA PRO A 364 18.62 -1.16 14.72
C PRO A 364 18.83 -0.46 13.36
N ALA A 365 18.97 -1.21 12.27
CA ALA A 365 19.00 -0.73 10.90
C ALA A 365 18.42 -1.80 9.97
N VAL A 366 17.93 -1.40 8.79
CA VAL A 366 17.41 -2.32 7.79
C VAL A 366 18.50 -3.30 7.36
N ARG A 367 18.30 -4.58 7.64
CA ARG A 367 19.19 -5.69 7.25
C ARG A 367 18.39 -6.90 6.81
N GLU A 368 18.88 -7.57 5.77
CA GLU A 368 18.35 -8.85 5.33
C GLU A 368 19.26 -9.98 5.83
N TYR A 369 18.66 -11.08 6.29
CA TYR A 369 19.36 -12.29 6.71
C TYR A 369 18.78 -13.49 5.98
N ARG A 370 19.64 -14.38 5.50
CA ARG A 370 19.23 -15.64 4.88
C ARG A 370 19.47 -16.79 5.84
N ILE A 371 18.40 -17.43 6.27
CA ILE A 371 18.43 -18.61 7.15
C ILE A 371 18.28 -19.85 6.27
N GLU A 372 19.31 -20.69 6.22
CA GLU A 372 19.34 -21.90 5.41
C GLU A 372 19.42 -23.13 6.29
N ARG A 373 18.61 -24.15 6.00
CA ARG A 373 18.69 -25.43 6.71
C ARG A 373 18.48 -26.59 5.76
N THR A 374 19.47 -27.48 5.68
CA THR A 374 19.38 -28.74 4.92
C THR A 374 19.14 -29.89 5.88
N ILE A 375 18.12 -30.71 5.67
CA ILE A 375 17.80 -31.81 6.58
C ILE A 375 18.90 -32.90 6.52
N PRO A 376 19.47 -33.36 7.66
CA PRO A 376 19.11 -33.08 9.07
C PRO A 376 20.02 -32.05 9.78
N ASN A 377 20.82 -31.30 9.04
CA ASN A 377 21.86 -30.40 9.54
C ASN A 377 21.28 -29.23 10.38
N PRO A 378 22.10 -28.61 11.26
CA PRO A 378 21.73 -27.36 11.92
C PRO A 378 21.52 -26.21 10.92
N PRO A 379 20.72 -25.19 11.28
CA PRO A 379 20.55 -24.00 10.45
C PRO A 379 21.84 -23.18 10.35
N LEU A 380 22.02 -22.50 9.22
CA LEU A 380 23.08 -21.53 8.96
C LEU A 380 22.43 -20.16 8.70
N VAL A 381 22.97 -19.11 9.30
CA VAL A 381 22.54 -17.73 9.06
C VAL A 381 23.58 -17.04 8.21
N ARG A 382 23.16 -16.39 7.12
CA ARG A 382 23.98 -15.52 6.30
C ARG A 382 23.51 -14.08 6.41
N ASP A 383 24.44 -13.14 6.40
CA ASP A 383 24.14 -11.71 6.36
C ASP A 383 23.81 -11.23 4.93
N ASP A 384 23.66 -9.92 4.78
CA ASP A 384 23.35 -9.23 3.52
C ASP A 384 24.46 -9.36 2.46
N ARG A 385 25.69 -9.69 2.87
CA ARG A 385 26.84 -9.97 1.98
C ARG A 385 26.92 -11.45 1.60
N GLY A 386 26.04 -12.29 2.15
CA GLY A 386 26.06 -13.73 1.96
C GLY A 386 27.10 -14.46 2.80
N GLU A 387 27.80 -13.76 3.70
CA GLU A 387 28.79 -14.35 4.60
C GLU A 387 28.10 -15.08 5.74
N VAL A 388 28.67 -16.21 6.18
CA VAL A 388 28.11 -16.98 7.30
C VAL A 388 28.34 -16.22 8.59
N SER A 389 27.25 -15.95 9.31
CA SER A 389 27.26 -15.27 10.60
C SER A 389 27.27 -16.28 11.76
N ASN A 390 27.75 -15.85 12.91
CA ASN A 390 27.69 -16.62 14.16
C ASN A 390 26.31 -16.55 14.85
N LEU A 391 25.34 -15.85 14.25
CA LEU A 391 23.99 -15.73 14.77
C LEU A 391 23.20 -17.03 14.58
N SER A 392 22.33 -17.34 15.53
CA SER A 392 21.28 -18.34 15.38
C SER A 392 20.01 -17.71 14.79
N PRO A 393 19.07 -18.52 14.24
CA PRO A 393 17.77 -18.00 13.80
C PRO A 393 17.00 -17.21 14.85
N ARG A 394 17.14 -17.58 16.14
CA ARG A 394 16.49 -16.87 17.26
C ARG A 394 17.15 -15.53 17.58
N ASP A 395 18.42 -15.34 17.26
CA ASP A 395 19.09 -14.04 17.42
C ASP A 395 18.61 -13.05 16.35
N VAL A 396 18.25 -13.57 15.16
CA VAL A 396 17.67 -12.77 14.07
C VAL A 396 16.19 -12.48 14.33
N LEU A 397 15.41 -13.51 14.72
CA LEU A 397 13.97 -13.41 14.98
C LEU A 397 13.64 -13.87 16.42
N PRO A 398 13.84 -13.01 17.44
CA PRO A 398 13.68 -13.41 18.84
C PRO A 398 12.24 -13.69 19.28
N HIS A 399 11.25 -13.10 18.59
CA HIS A 399 9.83 -13.15 18.97
C HIS A 399 8.95 -13.87 17.94
N VAL A 400 9.54 -14.61 17.00
CA VAL A 400 8.77 -15.36 16.01
C VAL A 400 8.13 -16.58 16.66
N GLU A 401 6.85 -16.79 16.39
CA GLU A 401 6.10 -17.94 16.84
C GLU A 401 5.48 -18.66 15.63
N VAL A 402 5.50 -19.99 15.68
CA VAL A 402 4.90 -20.83 14.64
C VAL A 402 3.94 -21.80 15.30
N TYR A 403 2.71 -21.84 14.78
CA TYR A 403 1.65 -22.73 15.23
C TYR A 403 1.22 -23.63 14.08
N GLY A 404 1.40 -24.93 14.29
CA GLY A 404 1.01 -25.98 13.38
C GLY A 404 -0.47 -26.34 13.52
N GLN A 405 -0.87 -27.37 12.79
CA GLN A 405 -2.26 -27.81 12.79
C GLN A 405 -2.69 -28.31 14.18
N HIS A 406 -3.82 -27.78 14.68
CA HIS A 406 -4.40 -28.08 16.01
C HIS A 406 -3.51 -27.77 17.22
N GLU A 407 -2.34 -27.15 17.05
CA GLU A 407 -1.40 -26.91 18.14
C GLU A 407 -2.01 -25.99 19.21
N ILE A 408 -2.60 -24.85 18.82
CA ILE A 408 -3.27 -23.94 19.77
C ILE A 408 -4.38 -24.66 20.55
N SER A 409 -5.14 -25.54 19.89
CA SER A 409 -6.18 -26.32 20.56
C SER A 409 -5.60 -27.31 21.56
N GLU A 410 -4.45 -27.92 21.28
CA GLU A 410 -3.74 -28.77 22.25
C GLU A 410 -3.30 -27.96 23.48
N LEU A 411 -2.80 -26.73 23.28
CA LEU A 411 -2.37 -25.85 24.36
C LEU A 411 -3.50 -25.50 25.32
N THR A 412 -4.72 -25.29 24.81
CA THR A 412 -5.89 -24.98 25.65
C THR A 412 -6.29 -26.09 26.62
N LYS A 413 -5.79 -27.32 26.42
CA LYS A 413 -6.09 -28.47 27.30
C LYS A 413 -5.20 -28.54 28.54
N SER A 414 -4.14 -27.73 28.64
CA SER A 414 -3.27 -27.64 29.81
C SER A 414 -3.24 -26.21 30.34
N ARG A 415 -3.55 -26.05 31.64
CA ARG A 415 -3.46 -24.75 32.31
C ARG A 415 -2.03 -24.22 32.29
N GLU A 416 -1.00 -25.04 32.50
CA GLU A 416 0.38 -24.55 32.47
C GLU A 416 0.79 -24.06 31.08
N LYS A 417 0.42 -24.79 30.02
CA LYS A 417 0.69 -24.39 28.64
C LYS A 417 -0.06 -23.11 28.27
N LEU A 418 -1.31 -22.97 28.72
CA LEU A 418 -2.10 -21.75 28.53
C LEU A 418 -1.48 -20.55 29.25
N THR A 419 -1.02 -20.70 30.49
CA THR A 419 -0.34 -19.62 31.23
C THR A 419 0.94 -19.18 30.51
N ARG A 420 1.78 -20.12 30.04
CA ARG A 420 2.97 -19.76 29.25
C ARG A 420 2.62 -19.03 27.95
N LEU A 421 1.50 -19.41 27.32
CA LEU A 421 0.98 -18.73 26.14
C LEU A 421 0.43 -17.34 26.48
N LEU A 422 -0.04 -17.07 27.70
CA LEU A 422 -0.50 -15.75 28.12
C LEU A 422 0.64 -14.84 28.59
N ASP A 423 1.68 -15.40 29.21
CA ASP A 423 2.88 -14.69 29.65
C ASP A 423 3.59 -13.93 28.51
N ARG A 424 3.30 -14.29 27.25
CA ARG A 424 3.84 -13.62 26.05
C ARG A 424 3.18 -12.27 25.73
N PHE A 425 1.95 -12.05 26.18
CA PHE A 425 1.23 -10.78 26.00
C PHE A 425 1.49 -9.80 27.14
N VAL A 426 2.23 -10.24 28.16
CA VAL A 426 2.71 -9.39 29.24
C VAL A 426 4.00 -8.74 28.77
N GLU A 427 4.02 -7.41 28.67
CA GLU A 427 5.26 -6.67 28.38
C GLU A 427 6.34 -7.07 29.39
N LYS A 428 7.42 -7.69 28.90
CA LYS A 428 8.58 -7.99 29.72
C LYS A 428 9.39 -6.71 29.86
N ASP A 429 9.09 -5.94 30.89
CA ASP A 429 9.98 -4.87 31.34
C ASP A 429 11.27 -5.53 31.86
N GLU A 430 12.34 -5.48 31.06
CA GLU A 430 13.65 -6.02 31.43
C GLU A 430 14.22 -5.33 32.68
N SER A 431 13.77 -4.11 33.00
CA SER A 431 14.13 -3.40 34.22
C SER A 431 13.43 -3.94 35.46
N LEU A 432 12.34 -4.70 35.30
CA LEU A 432 11.51 -5.23 36.38
C LEU A 432 12.26 -6.29 37.19
N LEU A 433 13.12 -7.10 36.54
CA LEU A 433 14.01 -8.05 37.22
C LEU A 433 15.08 -7.33 38.08
N ARG A 434 15.66 -6.24 37.56
CA ARG A 434 16.59 -5.38 38.33
C ARG A 434 15.89 -4.73 39.51
N ARG A 435 14.75 -4.07 39.27
CA ARG A 435 13.92 -3.46 40.32
C ARG A 435 13.55 -4.45 41.42
N LYS A 436 13.17 -5.68 41.05
CA LYS A 436 12.84 -6.73 42.02
C LYS A 436 14.05 -7.16 42.86
N SER A 437 15.22 -7.25 42.23
CA SER A 437 16.49 -7.54 42.93
C SER A 437 16.87 -6.41 43.89
N ASP A 438 16.75 -5.16 43.45
CA ASP A 438 17.08 -3.98 44.26
C ASP A 438 16.12 -3.85 45.45
N LEU A 439 14.81 -3.97 45.22
CA LEU A 439 13.79 -3.99 46.29
C LEU A 439 14.02 -5.11 47.29
N ARG A 440 14.42 -6.31 46.85
CA ARG A 440 14.69 -7.43 47.75
C ARG A 440 15.91 -7.14 48.63
N ARG A 441 16.96 -6.55 48.03
CA ARG A 441 18.17 -6.15 48.74
C ARG A 441 17.93 -5.00 49.72
N ASP A 442 16.99 -4.12 49.43
CA ASP A 442 16.59 -3.03 50.34
C ASP A 442 15.67 -3.53 51.47
N LEU A 443 14.84 -4.55 51.20
CA LEU A 443 14.03 -5.22 52.24
C LEU A 443 14.87 -6.09 53.17
N GLU A 444 15.98 -6.67 52.71
CA GLU A 444 16.92 -7.44 53.55
C GLU A 444 17.83 -6.55 54.41
N LYS A 445 17.89 -5.24 54.12
CA LYS A 445 18.66 -4.25 54.89
C LYS A 445 17.84 -3.55 55.98
N ASN A 446 16.52 -3.66 55.93
CA ASN A 446 15.61 -3.21 56.98
C ASN A 446 15.17 -4.41 57.83
#